data_AF-A0A1G9GPS3-F1
#
_entry.id   AF-A0A1G9GPS3-F1
#
_cell.length_a   1.000
_cell.length_b   1.000
_cell.length_c   1.000
_cell.angle_alpha   90.00
_cell.angle_beta   90.00
_cell.angle_gamma   90.00
#
_symmetry.space_group_name_H-M   'P 1'
#
loop_
_entity.id
_entity.type
_entity.pdbx_description
1 polymer ?
#
loop_
_entity_poly.entity_id
_entity_poly.type
_entity_poly.pdbx_seq_one_letter_code
_entity_poly.pdbx_strand_id
1 'polypeptide(L)'
;MRIHRSYRRATSIAVAAVVLAGISAPAAMAAVPGHASSASTVVPSPDTPLTGGLLTLDLATALKLGAHGVAVAVDGKVQTDAVVRLKVGSGSKVVHQNRKLVGGTVVLDGTVELTKGSKKITVSRLSVDIATGAITADVDARTRVKIGSVVNPKSLTVKTDKGSTTAVIMLADQGVTLSADLLARIDAALDTKLSANVDVNVNAALDVDAALAVGGKVNLDLAAALGLNTNLSLSALLGLDAILGVHLL
;
A
#
# COMPACT_ATOMS: atom_id res chain seq x y z
N MET A 1 -9.76 -9.36 50.53
CA MET A 1 -10.19 -10.66 49.97
C MET A 1 -9.35 -10.93 48.73
N ARG A 2 -8.24 -11.67 48.91
CA ARG A 2 -7.27 -12.04 47.85
C ARG A 2 -7.68 -13.39 47.30
N ILE A 3 -7.68 -13.57 45.97
CA ILE A 3 -7.72 -14.89 45.35
C ILE A 3 -6.55 -14.99 44.36
N HIS A 4 -5.54 -15.74 44.80
CA HIS A 4 -4.49 -16.33 43.98
C HIS A 4 -5.10 -17.43 43.10
N ARG A 5 -4.72 -17.50 41.83
CA ARG A 5 -4.60 -18.79 41.10
C ARG A 5 -3.32 -18.80 40.27
N SER A 6 -2.44 -19.71 40.66
CA SER A 6 -1.21 -20.12 39.98
C SER A 6 -1.46 -21.34 39.08
N TYR A 7 -0.42 -21.71 38.33
CA TYR A 7 -0.21 -22.97 37.55
C TYR A 7 -0.75 -22.97 36.11
N ARG A 8 -0.03 -23.42 35.07
CA ARG A 8 1.04 -24.43 34.94
C ARG A 8 1.97 -24.09 33.76
N ARG A 9 3.28 -24.35 33.92
CA ARG A 9 4.23 -24.56 32.82
C ARG A 9 4.00 -25.94 32.20
N ALA A 10 4.17 -26.06 30.90
CA ALA A 10 4.35 -27.34 30.21
C ALA A 10 5.62 -27.27 29.36
N THR A 11 6.69 -27.85 29.89
CA THR A 11 7.86 -28.36 29.17
C THR A 11 7.51 -29.69 28.54
N SER A 12 7.87 -29.90 27.27
CA SER A 12 7.84 -31.22 26.64
C SER A 12 9.23 -31.55 26.12
N ILE A 13 9.69 -32.72 26.55
CA ILE A 13 10.97 -33.36 26.34
C ILE A 13 10.99 -34.11 25.00
N ALA A 14 12.21 -34.31 24.51
CA ALA A 14 12.67 -35.00 23.30
C ALA A 14 12.04 -36.36 22.97
N VAL A 15 12.09 -36.70 21.67
CA VAL A 15 12.31 -38.08 21.19
C VAL A 15 13.38 -38.04 20.10
N ALA A 16 14.37 -38.92 20.24
CA ALA A 16 15.52 -39.08 19.37
C ALA A 16 15.38 -40.30 18.44
N ALA A 17 16.20 -40.28 17.37
CA ALA A 17 16.75 -41.42 16.63
C ALA A 17 15.74 -42.16 15.70
N VAL A 18 16.09 -42.78 14.55
CA VAL A 18 17.25 -43.59 14.15
C VAL A 18 17.43 -43.59 12.61
N VAL A 19 18.67 -43.90 12.19
CA VAL A 19 19.31 -44.11 10.87
C VAL A 19 18.71 -45.24 10.03
N LEU A 20 18.83 -45.18 8.68
CA LEU A 20 19.20 -46.33 7.84
C LEU A 20 19.84 -45.90 6.51
N ALA A 21 20.94 -46.57 6.19
CA ALA A 21 21.82 -46.37 5.04
C ALA A 21 21.26 -47.01 3.75
N GLY A 22 21.89 -46.64 2.62
CA GLY A 22 21.37 -46.85 1.27
C GLY A 22 21.58 -48.23 0.63
N ILE A 23 21.12 -48.33 -0.62
CA ILE A 23 21.47 -49.38 -1.58
C ILE A 23 21.42 -48.77 -3.00
N SER A 24 22.41 -49.14 -3.81
CA SER A 24 22.67 -48.78 -5.20
C SER A 24 21.64 -49.30 -6.22
N ALA A 25 21.64 -48.65 -7.40
CA ALA A 25 20.83 -48.90 -8.60
C ALA A 25 20.94 -50.33 -9.21
N PRO A 26 20.08 -50.67 -10.18
CA PRO A 26 20.48 -50.45 -11.58
C PRO A 26 19.37 -49.89 -12.50
N ALA A 27 19.81 -49.29 -13.60
CA ALA A 27 19.00 -48.83 -14.72
C ALA A 27 18.31 -50.00 -15.44
N ALA A 28 17.07 -49.81 -15.91
CA ALA A 28 16.72 -49.91 -17.33
C ALA A 28 15.20 -49.80 -17.56
N MET A 29 14.89 -49.27 -18.74
CA MET A 29 13.67 -49.42 -19.54
C MET A 29 12.57 -48.37 -19.35
N ALA A 30 12.66 -47.40 -20.27
CA ALA A 30 11.69 -46.42 -20.68
C ALA A 30 10.24 -46.95 -20.75
N ALA A 31 9.36 -46.27 -20.03
CA ALA A 31 7.97 -46.10 -20.40
C ALA A 31 7.70 -44.60 -20.33
N VAL A 32 7.40 -43.98 -21.47
CA VAL A 32 7.02 -42.56 -21.59
C VAL A 32 5.67 -42.39 -20.88
N PRO A 33 5.58 -41.70 -19.73
CA PRO A 33 4.31 -41.26 -19.22
C PRO A 33 3.97 -39.99 -19.99
N GLY A 34 2.87 -40.03 -20.75
CA GLY A 34 2.30 -38.83 -21.36
C GLY A 34 2.27 -37.71 -20.33
N HIS A 35 2.86 -36.57 -20.69
CA HIS A 35 2.82 -35.36 -19.89
C HIS A 35 1.35 -34.97 -19.70
N ALA A 36 0.75 -35.46 -18.62
CA ALA A 36 -0.35 -34.77 -17.98
C ALA A 36 0.16 -33.36 -17.74
N SER A 37 -0.45 -32.40 -18.42
CA SER A 37 -0.18 -30.99 -18.25
C SER A 37 -0.31 -30.71 -16.76
N SER A 38 0.82 -30.58 -16.08
CA SER A 38 0.86 -30.18 -14.68
C SER A 38 0.11 -28.87 -14.65
N ALA A 39 -1.10 -28.90 -14.09
CA ALA A 39 -1.89 -27.72 -13.83
C ALA A 39 -0.95 -26.76 -13.13
N SER A 40 -0.57 -25.71 -13.84
CA SER A 40 0.29 -24.66 -13.32
C SER A 40 -0.47 -24.13 -12.12
N THR A 41 -0.02 -24.51 -10.93
CA THR A 41 -0.39 -23.83 -9.70
C THR A 41 0.26 -22.47 -9.86
N VAL A 42 -0.47 -21.56 -10.49
CA VAL A 42 -0.15 -20.15 -10.56
C VAL A 42 -0.04 -19.72 -9.11
N VAL A 43 1.19 -19.71 -8.60
CA VAL A 43 1.53 -19.01 -7.38
C VAL A 43 1.08 -17.58 -7.63
N PRO A 44 0.14 -17.02 -6.84
CA PRO A 44 -0.25 -15.64 -7.00
C PRO A 44 1.03 -14.81 -6.95
N SER A 45 1.27 -14.00 -7.98
CA SER A 45 2.40 -13.08 -7.95
C SER A 45 2.25 -12.23 -6.68
N PRO A 46 3.29 -12.12 -5.83
CA PRO A 46 3.21 -11.38 -4.56
C PRO A 46 2.89 -9.90 -4.79
N ASP A 47 3.07 -9.41 -6.01
CA ASP A 47 2.78 -8.06 -6.47
C ASP A 47 1.33 -7.97 -6.94
N THR A 48 0.47 -7.37 -6.12
CA THR A 48 -0.89 -7.00 -6.55
C THR A 48 -0.88 -5.55 -7.03
N PRO A 49 -1.30 -5.27 -8.28
CA PRO A 49 -1.38 -3.91 -8.77
C PRO A 49 -2.44 -3.12 -7.99
N LEU A 50 -2.15 -1.85 -7.72
CA LEU A 50 -3.09 -0.92 -7.12
C LEU A 50 -3.68 -0.03 -8.20
N THR A 51 -4.97 0.26 -8.09
CA THR A 51 -5.73 1.06 -9.05
C THR A 51 -6.60 2.08 -8.32
N GLY A 52 -7.37 2.89 -9.07
CA GLY A 52 -8.59 3.53 -8.58
C GLY A 52 -8.49 4.57 -7.46
N GLY A 53 -7.29 4.94 -7.02
CA GLY A 53 -7.10 5.78 -5.83
C GLY A 53 -6.85 7.27 -6.08
N LEU A 54 -6.98 8.04 -5.01
CA LEU A 54 -6.72 9.48 -4.98
C LEU A 54 -5.97 9.87 -3.69
N LEU A 55 -4.80 10.50 -3.83
CA LEU A 55 -4.21 11.28 -2.76
C LEU A 55 -4.85 12.66 -2.76
N THR A 56 -5.41 13.05 -1.62
CA THR A 56 -5.85 14.40 -1.33
C THR A 56 -4.94 14.99 -0.27
N LEU A 57 -4.42 16.20 -0.47
CA LEU A 57 -3.56 16.94 0.46
C LEU A 57 -4.07 18.37 0.61
N ASP A 58 -4.37 18.81 1.83
CA ASP A 58 -4.67 20.22 2.12
C ASP A 58 -3.39 20.99 2.48
N LEU A 59 -2.65 21.41 1.45
CA LEU A 59 -1.39 22.13 1.63
C LEU A 59 -1.61 23.59 2.03
N ALA A 60 -2.68 24.24 1.57
CA ALA A 60 -2.88 25.66 1.87
C ALA A 60 -3.24 25.90 3.32
N THR A 61 -4.10 25.08 3.93
CA THR A 61 -4.42 25.24 5.34
C THR A 61 -3.20 24.95 6.20
N ALA A 62 -2.49 23.86 5.89
CA ALA A 62 -1.34 23.41 6.67
C ALA A 62 -0.15 24.39 6.61
N LEU A 63 0.13 24.96 5.44
CA LEU A 63 1.27 25.86 5.22
C LEU A 63 0.89 27.34 5.12
N LYS A 64 -0.40 27.69 5.24
CA LYS A 64 -0.90 29.07 5.08
C LYS A 64 -0.42 29.73 3.79
N LEU A 65 -0.36 28.97 2.69
CA LEU A 65 0.26 29.39 1.42
C LEU A 65 -0.26 30.73 0.90
N GLY A 66 -1.57 30.97 1.02
CA GLY A 66 -2.20 32.23 0.62
C GLY A 66 -1.67 33.44 1.39
N ALA A 67 -1.37 33.30 2.69
CA ALA A 67 -0.79 34.38 3.50
C ALA A 67 0.64 34.74 3.05
N HIS A 68 1.31 33.83 2.35
CA HIS A 68 2.64 34.03 1.79
C HIS A 68 2.63 34.43 0.31
N GLY A 69 1.44 34.59 -0.30
CA GLY A 69 1.29 34.87 -1.73
C GLY A 69 1.72 33.70 -2.62
N VAL A 70 1.65 32.47 -2.10
CA VAL A 70 2.01 31.25 -2.83
C VAL A 70 0.76 30.64 -3.43
N ALA A 71 0.77 30.43 -4.75
CA ALA A 71 -0.26 29.68 -5.47
C ALA A 71 0.18 28.22 -5.65
N VAL A 72 -0.81 27.32 -5.72
CA VAL A 72 -0.61 25.89 -5.96
C VAL A 72 -1.22 25.53 -7.29
N ALA A 73 -0.50 24.75 -8.10
CA ALA A 73 -1.04 24.14 -9.31
C ALA A 73 -0.75 22.64 -9.34
N VAL A 74 -1.61 21.87 -10.00
CA VAL A 74 -1.44 20.45 -10.29
C VAL A 74 -1.53 20.29 -11.79
N ASP A 75 -0.49 19.74 -12.41
CA ASP A 75 -0.37 19.58 -13.87
C ASP A 75 -0.63 20.89 -14.63
N GLY A 76 -0.07 21.99 -14.10
CA GLY A 76 -0.22 23.34 -14.65
C GLY A 76 -1.57 24.01 -14.38
N LYS A 77 -2.52 23.32 -13.73
CA LYS A 77 -3.83 23.88 -13.37
C LYS A 77 -3.80 24.41 -11.95
N VAL A 78 -3.99 25.72 -11.81
CA VAL A 78 -4.09 26.40 -10.50
C VAL A 78 -5.25 25.81 -9.70
N GLN A 79 -4.97 25.43 -8.46
CA GLN A 79 -5.96 24.90 -7.51
C GLN A 79 -6.56 26.04 -6.72
N THR A 80 -7.88 26.25 -6.86
CA THR A 80 -8.60 27.36 -6.22
C THR A 80 -9.07 27.04 -4.81
N ASP A 81 -9.32 25.76 -4.51
CA ASP A 81 -9.60 25.27 -3.16
C ASP A 81 -8.31 24.91 -2.40
N ALA A 82 -7.17 25.01 -3.11
CA ALA A 82 -5.84 24.70 -2.63
C ALA A 82 -5.67 23.29 -2.01
N VAL A 83 -6.54 22.38 -2.45
CA VAL A 83 -6.45 20.96 -2.18
C VAL A 83 -5.76 20.30 -3.36
N VAL A 84 -4.60 19.70 -3.12
CA VAL A 84 -3.87 18.94 -4.13
C VAL A 84 -4.49 17.55 -4.24
N ARG A 85 -4.82 17.16 -5.48
CA ARG A 85 -5.45 15.88 -5.81
C ARG A 85 -4.59 15.16 -6.84
N LEU A 86 -4.00 14.03 -6.45
CA LEU A 86 -3.13 13.23 -7.31
C LEU A 86 -3.68 11.81 -7.42
N LYS A 87 -3.77 11.30 -8.65
CA LYS A 87 -4.30 9.95 -8.89
C LYS A 87 -3.23 8.91 -8.65
N VAL A 88 -3.64 7.71 -8.27
CA VAL A 88 -2.74 6.55 -8.24
C VAL A 88 -2.29 6.22 -9.66
N GLY A 89 -0.98 6.21 -9.86
CA GLY A 89 -0.34 5.99 -11.14
C GLY A 89 -0.04 4.52 -11.46
N SER A 90 0.17 4.25 -12.75
CA SER A 90 0.56 2.93 -13.25
C SER A 90 1.96 2.56 -12.73
N GLY A 91 2.06 1.47 -11.96
CA GLY A 91 3.28 1.08 -11.26
C GLY A 91 3.08 0.97 -9.74
N SER A 92 1.94 1.45 -9.24
CA SER A 92 1.53 1.22 -7.86
C SER A 92 1.24 -0.26 -7.62
N LYS A 93 1.78 -0.80 -6.53
CA LYS A 93 1.64 -2.20 -6.16
C LYS A 93 1.74 -2.41 -4.66
N VAL A 94 1.05 -3.43 -4.18
CA VAL A 94 1.19 -3.94 -2.81
C VAL A 94 1.86 -5.31 -2.84
N VAL A 95 2.76 -5.53 -1.89
CA VAL A 95 3.49 -6.79 -1.73
C VAL A 95 3.02 -7.49 -0.47
N HIS A 96 2.62 -8.74 -0.61
CA HIS A 96 2.16 -9.58 0.50
C HIS A 96 2.90 -10.91 0.51
N GLN A 97 3.15 -11.42 1.71
CA GLN A 97 3.78 -12.72 1.92
C GLN A 97 3.22 -13.34 3.20
N ASN A 98 2.94 -14.64 3.17
CA ASN A 98 2.44 -15.38 4.33
C ASN A 98 1.23 -14.68 4.99
N ARG A 99 0.29 -14.19 4.17
CA ARG A 99 -0.92 -13.47 4.63
C ARG A 99 -0.62 -12.23 5.46
N LYS A 100 0.48 -11.53 5.15
CA LYS A 100 0.83 -10.24 5.74
C LYS A 100 1.26 -9.28 4.65
N LEU A 101 0.89 -8.02 4.78
CA LEU A 101 1.49 -6.95 4.00
C LEU A 101 2.95 -6.80 4.42
N VAL A 102 3.87 -6.95 3.46
CA VAL A 102 5.31 -6.79 3.69
C VAL A 102 5.87 -5.54 3.03
N GLY A 103 5.10 -4.90 2.16
CA GLY A 103 5.42 -3.59 1.61
C GLY A 103 4.65 -3.28 0.34
N GLY A 104 5.30 -2.52 -0.53
CA GLY A 104 4.71 -2.01 -1.76
C GLY A 104 4.93 -0.52 -1.90
N THR A 105 4.53 -0.01 -3.05
CA THR A 105 4.72 1.39 -3.41
C THR A 105 3.45 1.89 -4.07
N VAL A 106 2.96 3.05 -3.63
CA VAL A 106 1.95 3.81 -4.36
C VAL A 106 2.66 4.91 -5.09
N VAL A 107 2.63 4.89 -6.42
CA VAL A 107 3.08 5.98 -7.28
C VAL A 107 1.89 6.89 -7.54
N LEU A 108 2.12 8.19 -7.55
CA LEU A 108 1.08 9.18 -7.78
C LEU A 108 1.39 9.95 -9.05
N ASP A 109 0.39 10.03 -9.92
CA ASP A 109 0.46 10.77 -11.16
C ASP A 109 0.21 12.25 -10.90
N GLY A 110 1.03 13.05 -11.57
CA GLY A 110 0.91 14.49 -11.61
C GLY A 110 2.15 15.21 -11.08
N THR A 111 2.18 16.51 -11.35
CA THR A 111 3.21 17.44 -10.87
C THR A 111 2.53 18.53 -10.05
N VAL A 112 2.98 18.69 -8.80
CA VAL A 112 2.58 19.80 -7.93
C VAL A 112 3.56 20.94 -8.15
N GLU A 113 3.03 22.13 -8.37
CA GLU A 113 3.81 23.33 -8.57
C GLU A 113 3.40 24.37 -7.55
N LEU A 114 4.39 24.97 -6.89
CA LEU A 114 4.17 26.12 -6.02
C LEU A 114 4.83 27.34 -6.68
N THR A 115 4.07 28.43 -6.79
CA THR A 115 4.56 29.66 -7.43
C THR A 115 4.35 30.88 -6.54
N LYS A 116 5.28 31.82 -6.61
CA LYS A 116 5.18 33.14 -5.96
C LYS A 116 5.84 34.19 -6.84
N GLY A 117 5.02 35.01 -7.51
CA GLY A 117 5.52 35.92 -8.55
C GLY A 117 6.19 35.14 -9.69
N SER A 118 7.46 35.43 -9.98
CA SER A 118 8.27 34.71 -10.98
C SER A 118 8.99 33.48 -10.43
N LYS A 119 8.94 33.23 -9.12
CA LYS A 119 9.60 32.09 -8.46
C LYS A 119 8.70 30.86 -8.50
N LYS A 120 9.32 29.69 -8.64
CA LYS A 120 8.64 28.41 -8.82
C LYS A 120 9.46 27.27 -8.22
N ILE A 121 8.76 26.30 -7.63
CA ILE A 121 9.30 24.99 -7.24
C ILE A 121 8.33 23.91 -7.70
N THR A 122 8.87 22.80 -8.18
CA THR A 122 8.11 21.68 -8.72
C THR A 122 8.35 20.42 -7.91
N VAL A 123 7.28 19.68 -7.64
CA VAL A 123 7.31 18.38 -6.98
C VAL A 123 6.61 17.37 -7.88
N SER A 124 7.33 16.33 -8.30
CA SER A 124 6.81 15.33 -9.23
C SER A 124 7.22 13.92 -8.82
N ARG A 125 6.68 12.89 -9.50
CA ARG A 125 6.98 11.48 -9.23
C ARG A 125 6.82 11.12 -7.75
N LEU A 126 5.73 11.60 -7.15
CA LEU A 126 5.45 11.32 -5.74
C LEU A 126 5.21 9.82 -5.59
N SER A 127 5.78 9.25 -4.53
CA SER A 127 5.57 7.87 -4.17
C SER A 127 5.51 7.69 -2.66
N VAL A 128 4.68 6.75 -2.23
CA VAL A 128 4.52 6.35 -0.83
C VAL A 128 4.95 4.90 -0.70
N ASP A 129 5.93 4.65 0.17
CA ASP A 129 6.31 3.30 0.57
C ASP A 129 5.33 2.79 1.63
N ILE A 130 4.63 1.69 1.34
CA ILE A 130 3.54 1.18 2.20
C ILE A 130 4.07 0.63 3.53
N ALA A 131 5.29 0.06 3.55
CA ALA A 131 5.85 -0.54 4.75
C ALA A 131 6.31 0.50 5.77
N THR A 132 6.93 1.58 5.28
CA THR A 132 7.57 2.60 6.10
C THR A 132 6.76 3.87 6.22
N GLY A 133 5.77 4.07 5.35
CA GLY A 133 5.04 5.33 5.20
C GLY A 133 5.86 6.46 4.58
N ALA A 134 7.10 6.21 4.15
CA ALA A 134 7.96 7.26 3.62
C ALA A 134 7.38 7.82 2.31
N ILE A 135 7.30 9.15 2.24
CA ILE A 135 6.88 9.85 1.02
C ILE A 135 8.12 10.41 0.36
N THR A 136 8.36 9.99 -0.88
CA THR A 136 9.46 10.47 -1.69
C THR A 136 8.96 11.10 -2.98
N ALA A 137 9.70 12.07 -3.48
CA ALA A 137 9.36 12.78 -4.71
C ALA A 137 10.62 13.33 -5.36
N ASP A 138 10.49 13.73 -6.60
CA ASP A 138 11.42 14.67 -7.21
C ASP A 138 11.05 16.09 -6.80
N VAL A 139 12.06 16.87 -6.45
CA VAL A 139 11.92 18.29 -6.13
C VAL A 139 12.88 19.06 -7.03
N ASP A 140 12.33 19.73 -8.04
CA ASP A 140 13.06 20.27 -9.19
C ASP A 140 14.03 19.24 -9.80
N ALA A 141 15.33 19.54 -9.83
CA ALA A 141 16.35 18.66 -10.39
C ALA A 141 16.75 17.49 -9.46
N ARG A 142 16.29 17.48 -8.20
CA ARG A 142 16.67 16.46 -7.23
C ARG A 142 15.69 15.31 -7.28
N THR A 143 16.20 14.09 -7.34
CA THR A 143 15.37 12.90 -7.47
C THR A 143 15.24 12.13 -6.17
N ARG A 144 14.08 11.49 -5.95
CA ARG A 144 13.80 10.62 -4.78
C ARG A 144 14.13 11.25 -3.43
N VAL A 145 13.85 12.55 -3.28
CA VAL A 145 13.99 13.27 -2.02
C VAL A 145 12.90 12.80 -1.07
N LYS A 146 13.25 12.51 0.18
CA LYS A 146 12.25 12.27 1.23
C LYS A 146 11.57 13.59 1.59
N ILE A 147 10.32 13.73 1.20
CA ILE A 147 9.52 14.94 1.40
C ILE A 147 8.59 14.86 2.61
N GLY A 148 8.39 13.65 3.15
CA GLY A 148 7.53 13.47 4.31
C GLY A 148 7.34 12.01 4.70
N SER A 149 6.34 11.78 5.53
CA SER A 149 5.86 10.46 5.92
C SER A 149 4.38 10.48 6.24
N VAL A 150 3.71 9.39 5.93
CA VAL A 150 2.38 9.06 6.48
C VAL A 150 2.43 9.02 8.00
N VAL A 151 1.40 9.59 8.65
CA VAL A 151 1.23 9.46 10.10
C VAL A 151 0.73 8.06 10.42
N ASN A 152 1.43 7.36 11.32
CA ASN A 152 1.11 5.99 11.75
C ASN A 152 0.92 4.98 10.59
N PRO A 153 1.93 4.77 9.73
CA PRO A 153 1.79 3.93 8.52
C PRO A 153 1.51 2.45 8.81
N LYS A 154 1.62 2.01 10.06
CA LYS A 154 1.31 0.63 10.49
C LYS A 154 -0.17 0.42 10.82
N SER A 155 -0.97 1.48 10.89
CA SER A 155 -2.39 1.45 11.26
C SER A 155 -3.31 1.51 10.04
N LEU A 156 -2.96 0.78 8.98
CA LEU A 156 -3.73 0.76 7.73
C LEU A 156 -5.18 0.32 7.99
N THR A 157 -6.13 1.10 7.50
CA THR A 157 -7.54 0.72 7.52
C THR A 157 -7.92 0.19 6.15
N VAL A 158 -8.61 -0.96 6.12
CA VAL A 158 -9.11 -1.55 4.87
C VAL A 158 -10.63 -1.59 4.92
N LYS A 159 -11.27 -1.11 3.86
CA LYS A 159 -12.72 -1.22 3.65
C LYS A 159 -13.02 -2.07 2.43
N THR A 160 -14.07 -2.86 2.53
CA THR A 160 -14.61 -3.65 1.42
C THR A 160 -16.11 -3.54 1.46
N ASP A 161 -16.72 -3.21 0.32
CA ASP A 161 -18.17 -3.24 0.19
C ASP A 161 -18.64 -4.68 -0.05
N LYS A 162 -19.83 -5.01 0.46
CA LYS A 162 -20.47 -6.30 0.19
C LYS A 162 -20.73 -6.45 -1.31
N GLY A 163 -20.27 -7.53 -1.91
CA GLY A 163 -20.40 -7.77 -3.36
C GLY A 163 -19.21 -7.27 -4.18
N SER A 164 -18.24 -6.57 -3.56
CA SER A 164 -17.10 -5.99 -4.27
C SER A 164 -15.92 -6.94 -4.39
N THR A 165 -15.31 -6.97 -5.57
CA THR A 165 -14.01 -7.60 -5.83
C THR A 165 -12.84 -6.67 -5.48
N THR A 166 -13.11 -5.51 -4.89
CA THR A 166 -12.12 -4.45 -4.64
C THR A 166 -12.10 -4.10 -3.15
N ALA A 167 -10.90 -4.05 -2.59
CA ALA A 167 -10.65 -3.52 -1.26
C ALA A 167 -10.04 -2.12 -1.37
N VAL A 168 -10.57 -1.17 -0.59
CA VAL A 168 -10.01 0.17 -0.45
C VAL A 168 -9.06 0.15 0.74
N ILE A 169 -7.78 0.44 0.48
CA ILE A 169 -6.74 0.57 1.50
C ILE A 169 -6.53 2.06 1.78
N MET A 170 -6.81 2.48 3.01
CA MET A 170 -6.62 3.85 3.47
C MET A 170 -5.22 3.97 4.09
N LEU A 171 -4.31 4.60 3.36
CA LEU A 171 -2.89 4.69 3.73
C LEU A 171 -2.56 5.91 4.57
N ALA A 172 -3.29 7.02 4.45
CA ALA A 172 -2.95 8.29 5.09
C ALA A 172 -4.14 8.96 5.78
N ASP A 173 -5.07 8.17 6.33
CA ASP A 173 -6.29 8.66 6.99
C ASP A 173 -6.03 9.60 8.18
N GLN A 174 -4.87 9.49 8.82
CA GLN A 174 -4.41 10.36 9.91
C GLN A 174 -3.57 11.55 9.43
N GLY A 175 -3.40 11.71 8.11
CA GLY A 175 -2.60 12.76 7.49
C GLY A 175 -1.16 12.36 7.20
N VAL A 176 -0.36 13.35 6.80
CA VAL A 176 1.06 13.21 6.47
C VAL A 176 1.88 14.32 7.13
N THR A 177 3.09 14.00 7.56
CA THR A 177 4.07 14.98 8.05
C THR A 177 5.02 15.37 6.92
N LEU A 178 5.22 16.66 6.68
CA LEU A 178 6.22 17.15 5.74
C LEU A 178 7.60 17.24 6.39
N SER A 179 8.66 16.94 5.64
CA SER A 179 10.02 17.05 6.15
C SER A 179 10.45 18.51 6.27
N ALA A 180 11.19 18.83 7.34
CA ALA A 180 11.80 20.16 7.51
C ALA A 180 12.67 20.54 6.31
N ASP A 181 13.37 19.56 5.71
CA ASP A 181 14.17 19.73 4.51
C ASP A 181 13.33 20.18 3.31
N LEU A 182 12.12 19.65 3.12
CA LEU A 182 11.23 20.13 2.06
C LEU A 182 10.78 21.57 2.34
N LEU A 183 10.40 21.88 3.58
CA LEU A 183 9.94 23.23 3.94
C LEU A 183 11.04 24.27 3.74
N ALA A 184 12.27 23.97 4.15
CA ALA A 184 13.43 24.85 3.92
C ALA A 184 13.71 25.07 2.43
N ARG A 185 13.46 24.07 1.58
CA ARG A 185 13.60 24.21 0.12
C ARG A 185 12.51 25.11 -0.47
N ILE A 186 11.27 24.95 -0.04
CA ILE A 186 10.17 25.82 -0.48
C ILE A 186 10.47 27.26 -0.05
N ASP A 187 10.94 27.45 1.18
CA ASP A 187 11.36 28.76 1.69
C ASP A 187 12.45 29.40 0.84
N ALA A 188 13.51 28.66 0.53
CA ALA A 188 14.60 29.16 -0.31
C ALA A 188 14.14 29.45 -1.74
N ALA A 189 13.33 28.57 -2.34
CA ALA A 189 12.89 28.70 -3.72
C ALA A 189 11.89 29.84 -3.91
N LEU A 190 10.97 30.02 -2.97
CA LEU A 190 9.89 31.00 -3.06
C LEU A 190 10.15 32.27 -2.25
N ASP A 191 11.22 32.32 -1.46
CA ASP A 191 11.49 33.41 -0.51
C ASP A 191 10.31 33.59 0.45
N THR A 192 10.04 32.50 1.17
CA THR A 192 8.98 32.38 2.17
C THR A 192 9.57 31.99 3.53
N LYS A 193 8.72 31.88 4.56
CA LYS A 193 9.11 31.55 5.95
C LYS A 193 8.21 30.46 6.54
N LEU A 194 7.90 29.45 5.74
CA LEU A 194 7.07 28.30 6.09
C LEU A 194 7.77 27.38 7.10
N SER A 195 9.08 27.24 7.02
CA SER A 195 9.91 26.37 7.89
C SER A 195 9.95 26.80 9.36
N ALA A 196 9.42 27.98 9.70
CA ALA A 196 9.21 28.37 11.09
C ALA A 196 8.20 27.47 11.82
N ASN A 197 7.35 26.75 11.08
CA ASN A 197 6.56 25.63 11.61
C ASN A 197 7.34 24.32 11.40
N VAL A 198 8.04 23.87 12.44
CA VAL A 198 8.62 22.52 12.47
C VAL A 198 7.48 21.51 12.65
N ASP A 199 7.51 20.39 11.90
CA ASP A 199 6.52 19.30 11.94
C ASP A 199 5.08 19.69 11.56
N VAL A 200 4.91 20.14 10.31
CA VAL A 200 3.59 20.38 9.75
C VAL A 200 2.89 19.05 9.47
N ASN A 201 1.86 18.75 10.26
CA ASN A 201 0.89 17.72 9.91
C ASN A 201 -0.11 18.28 8.89
N VAL A 202 -0.11 17.70 7.71
CA VAL A 202 -1.02 18.02 6.62
C VAL A 202 -2.17 17.04 6.69
N ASN A 203 -3.40 17.56 6.72
CA ASN A 203 -4.56 16.72 6.54
C ASN A 203 -4.50 16.12 5.13
N ALA A 204 -4.45 14.79 5.08
CA ALA A 204 -4.34 14.05 3.84
C ALA A 204 -5.26 12.83 3.91
N ALA A 205 -5.61 12.32 2.74
CA ALA A 205 -6.28 11.04 2.59
C ALA A 205 -5.72 10.38 1.34
N LEU A 206 -5.19 9.16 1.48
CA LEU A 206 -4.72 8.34 0.38
C LEU A 206 -5.48 7.02 0.42
N ASP A 207 -6.46 6.91 -0.45
CA ASP A 207 -7.24 5.70 -0.63
C ASP A 207 -6.80 5.03 -1.93
N VAL A 208 -6.49 3.74 -1.88
CA VAL A 208 -6.05 2.97 -3.05
C VAL A 208 -6.84 1.67 -3.18
N ASP A 209 -7.18 1.30 -4.41
CA ASP A 209 -7.96 0.11 -4.68
C ASP A 209 -7.05 -1.08 -4.98
N ALA A 210 -7.24 -2.16 -4.22
CA ALA A 210 -6.62 -3.45 -4.45
C ALA A 210 -7.66 -4.45 -4.97
N ALA A 211 -7.41 -5.00 -6.15
CA ALA A 211 -8.24 -6.07 -6.71
C ALA A 211 -8.03 -7.36 -5.91
N LEU A 212 -9.10 -7.84 -5.28
CA LEU A 212 -9.13 -9.11 -4.55
C LEU A 212 -9.27 -10.32 -5.48
N ALA A 213 -9.64 -10.11 -6.74
CA ALA A 213 -9.76 -11.16 -7.73
C ALA A 213 -9.04 -10.79 -9.03
N VAL A 214 -8.29 -11.74 -9.59
CA VAL A 214 -7.64 -11.62 -10.90
C VAL A 214 -8.11 -12.80 -11.76
N GLY A 215 -8.76 -12.50 -12.89
CA GLY A 215 -9.30 -13.53 -13.78
C GLY A 215 -10.37 -14.41 -13.13
N GLY A 216 -11.21 -13.85 -12.26
CA GLY A 216 -12.29 -14.56 -11.56
C GLY A 216 -11.83 -15.43 -10.38
N LYS A 217 -10.52 -15.56 -10.14
CA LYS A 217 -9.97 -16.26 -8.97
C LYS A 217 -9.65 -15.27 -7.87
N VAL A 218 -10.14 -15.57 -6.67
CA VAL A 218 -9.93 -14.74 -5.48
C VAL A 218 -8.53 -14.98 -4.91
N ASN A 219 -7.81 -13.90 -4.62
CA ASN A 219 -6.55 -13.96 -3.91
C ASN A 219 -6.80 -13.99 -2.39
N LEU A 220 -6.94 -15.21 -1.85
CA LEU A 220 -7.17 -15.46 -0.43
C LEU A 220 -6.02 -14.96 0.46
N ASP A 221 -4.79 -15.00 -0.04
CA ASP A 221 -3.63 -14.58 0.72
C ASP A 221 -3.54 -13.06 0.83
N LEU A 222 -3.90 -12.33 -0.23
CA LEU A 222 -4.08 -10.88 -0.19
C LEU A 222 -5.22 -10.49 0.74
N ALA A 223 -6.38 -11.15 0.62
CA ALA A 223 -7.53 -10.86 1.48
C ALA A 223 -7.17 -11.04 2.97
N ALA A 224 -6.45 -12.12 3.30
CA ALA A 224 -5.94 -12.35 4.65
C ALA A 224 -4.86 -11.33 5.06
N ALA A 225 -3.97 -10.93 4.14
CA ALA A 225 -2.96 -9.89 4.37
C ALA A 225 -3.58 -8.51 4.67
N LEU A 226 -4.75 -8.24 4.08
CA LEU A 226 -5.55 -7.05 4.34
C LEU A 226 -6.44 -7.17 5.59
N GLY A 227 -6.35 -8.28 6.33
CA GLY A 227 -7.12 -8.50 7.55
C GLY A 227 -8.61 -8.76 7.32
N LEU A 228 -9.02 -9.06 6.08
CA LEU A 228 -10.41 -9.40 5.76
C LEU A 228 -10.72 -10.78 6.34
N ASN A 229 -11.87 -10.91 7.02
CA ASN A 229 -12.28 -12.17 7.67
C ASN A 229 -12.55 -13.25 6.61
N THR A 230 -11.58 -14.15 6.43
CA THR A 230 -11.66 -15.24 5.45
C THR A 230 -12.63 -16.37 5.83
N ASN A 231 -13.11 -16.40 7.08
CA ASN A 231 -14.04 -17.42 7.59
C ASN A 231 -15.52 -17.08 7.33
N LEU A 232 -15.87 -15.82 7.06
CA LEU A 232 -17.21 -15.45 6.62
C LEU A 232 -17.15 -14.84 5.22
N SER A 233 -17.47 -15.70 4.25
CA SER A 233 -18.14 -15.28 3.03
C SER A 233 -17.31 -14.47 2.04
N LEU A 234 -16.14 -14.94 1.59
CA LEU A 234 -15.67 -14.49 0.28
C LEU A 234 -16.66 -14.85 -0.83
N SER A 235 -17.37 -15.97 -0.68
CA SER A 235 -18.50 -16.36 -1.54
C SER A 235 -19.68 -15.38 -1.47
N ALA A 236 -20.04 -14.85 -0.30
CA ALA A 236 -21.11 -13.83 -0.21
C ALA A 236 -20.61 -12.38 -0.41
N LEU A 237 -19.30 -12.12 -0.27
CA LEU A 237 -18.65 -10.84 -0.57
C LEU A 237 -18.42 -10.68 -2.07
N LEU A 238 -18.32 -11.76 -2.84
CA LEU A 238 -18.10 -11.71 -4.29
C LEU A 238 -19.34 -12.11 -5.10
N GLY A 239 -20.50 -12.26 -4.44
CA GLY A 239 -21.73 -12.67 -5.10
C GLY A 239 -21.61 -14.01 -5.83
N LEU A 240 -20.75 -14.91 -5.34
CA LEU A 240 -20.48 -16.21 -5.98
C LEU A 240 -21.64 -17.21 -5.88
N ASP A 241 -22.82 -16.75 -5.44
CA ASP A 241 -24.08 -17.50 -5.50
C ASP A 241 -24.61 -17.64 -6.94
N ALA A 242 -24.05 -16.90 -7.90
CA ALA A 242 -24.47 -16.95 -9.32
C ALA A 242 -23.56 -17.79 -10.24
N ILE A 243 -22.37 -18.23 -9.79
CA ILE A 243 -21.35 -18.86 -10.67
C ILE A 243 -20.93 -20.27 -10.20
N LEU A 244 -21.45 -20.75 -9.06
CA LEU A 244 -21.51 -22.19 -8.84
C LEU A 244 -22.87 -22.65 -9.34
N GLY A 245 -22.91 -23.03 -10.61
CA GLY A 245 -23.87 -24.00 -11.12
C GLY A 245 -23.73 -25.27 -10.29
N VAL A 246 -24.36 -25.28 -9.12
CA VAL A 246 -24.69 -26.49 -8.39
C VAL A 246 -25.82 -27.11 -9.20
N HIS A 247 -25.46 -27.87 -10.22
CA HIS A 247 -26.25 -29.03 -10.60
C HIS A 247 -26.24 -29.96 -9.39
N LEU A 248 -27.20 -29.74 -8.49
CA LEU A 248 -27.76 -30.79 -7.65
C LEU A 248 -28.70 -31.59 -8.56
N LEU A 249 -28.11 -32.55 -9.28
CA LEU A 249 -28.79 -33.77 -9.69
C LEU A 249 -28.60 -34.81 -8.58
#